data_AF-A0A2D9HDS0-F1
#
_entry.id   AF-A0A2D9HDS0-F1
#
_cell.length_a   1.000
_cell.length_b   1.000
_cell.length_c   1.000
_cell.angle_alpha   90.00
_cell.angle_beta   90.00
_cell.angle_gamma   90.00
#
_symmetry.space_group_name_H-M   'P 1'
#
loop_
_entity.id
_entity.type
_entity.pdbx_description
1 polymer ?
#
loop_
_entity_poly.entity_id
_entity_poly.type
_entity_poly.pdbx_seq_one_letter_code
_entity_poly.pdbx_strand_id
1 'polypeptide(L)'
;MIEIYPSTQEMQKVLIQALGLARAMNREDRIPSMGFTPQEWNGPIPNSPCEIADLLGRVREHALPAAQRIKSGAHHTPPDLARDLARQALAGRQPDRVFDPCCGAGVFLCAVAEERLKRGAPPLKGLVGWDRDPLAVYTTKLVVMLAFDDSMNDTKLQCCDAMTTDWPAVDLVITNPPFVSSSLKKGGLDVETRALLRQRFPIGFQKRSDLAAAFIEAAVRCTKPGGRIALVLPESLLATEAAAPLRSWLTDNAPPSRIDLLGAKAFPDASVRAATWILECGALLENIELTSHSPWSRRRVPAQQLRQLPWSAVVVPPQQIPSFKIPESAQKLDDLADLSRGFTDDFYFFARSIREAEEQSPAHPVLSVGLVDPGRHWWGERRAKIAGRWFQRPELHMDTLRTEDSERAERLMAKQ
;
A
#
# COMPACT_ATOMS: atom_id res chain seq x y z
N MET A 1 -6.12 -21.03 -26.70
CA MET A 1 -6.70 -21.75 -25.55
C MET A 1 -6.19 -21.06 -24.32
N ILE A 2 -7.07 -20.61 -23.43
CA ILE A 2 -6.64 -20.02 -22.16
C ILE A 2 -5.98 -21.17 -21.38
N GLU A 3 -4.73 -21.00 -20.95
CA GLU A 3 -4.10 -21.95 -20.01
C GLU A 3 -4.85 -21.85 -18.67
N ILE A 4 -5.89 -22.67 -18.52
CA ILE A 4 -6.68 -22.85 -17.29
C ILE A 4 -6.28 -24.18 -16.61
N TYR A 5 -5.41 -24.98 -17.22
CA TYR A 5 -4.96 -26.23 -16.59
C TYR A 5 -4.07 -25.93 -15.37
N PRO A 6 -4.41 -26.45 -14.17
CA PRO A 6 -3.64 -26.15 -12.97
C PRO A 6 -2.28 -26.86 -13.04
N SER A 7 -1.20 -26.08 -13.12
CA SER A 7 0.18 -26.58 -13.23
C SER A 7 0.87 -26.80 -11.89
N THR A 8 0.24 -26.38 -10.78
CA THR A 8 0.79 -26.45 -9.41
C THR A 8 -0.23 -27.00 -8.42
N GLN A 9 0.24 -27.51 -7.28
CA GLN A 9 -0.63 -28.04 -6.23
C GLN A 9 -1.53 -26.95 -5.63
N GLU A 10 -1.04 -25.72 -5.55
CA GLU A 10 -1.78 -24.55 -5.09
C GLU A 10 -2.93 -24.22 -6.06
N MET A 11 -2.68 -24.22 -7.37
CA MET A 11 -3.73 -24.02 -8.37
C MET A 11 -4.80 -25.12 -8.31
N GLN A 12 -4.39 -26.38 -8.11
CA GLN A 12 -5.34 -27.49 -7.94
C GLN A 12 -6.24 -27.29 -6.71
N LYS A 13 -5.69 -26.87 -5.56
CA LYS A 13 -6.47 -26.56 -4.36
C LYS A 13 -7.49 -25.45 -4.61
N VAL A 14 -7.09 -24.38 -5.30
CA VAL A 14 -7.99 -23.28 -5.66
C VAL A 14 -9.08 -23.76 -6.63
N LEU A 15 -8.73 -24.56 -7.65
CA LEU A 15 -9.70 -25.10 -8.60
C LEU A 15 -10.75 -26.00 -7.93
N ILE A 16 -10.34 -26.93 -7.06
CA ILE A 16 -11.25 -27.84 -6.35
C ILE A 16 -12.29 -27.06 -5.53
N GLN A 17 -11.84 -25.99 -4.85
CA GLN A 17 -12.72 -25.11 -4.09
C GLN A 17 -13.63 -24.27 -4.99
N ALA A 18 -13.12 -23.77 -6.12
CA ALA A 18 -13.91 -23.04 -7.10
C ALA A 18 -14.99 -23.93 -7.75
N LEU A 19 -14.69 -25.19 -8.03
CA LEU A 19 -15.67 -26.18 -8.52
C LEU A 19 -16.74 -26.47 -7.47
N GLY A 20 -16.34 -26.62 -6.20
CA GLY A 20 -17.27 -26.78 -5.08
C GLY A 20 -18.24 -25.60 -4.94
N LEU A 21 -17.69 -24.39 -4.99
CA LEU A 21 -18.45 -23.16 -4.97
C LEU A 21 -19.38 -23.05 -6.19
N ALA A 22 -18.90 -23.37 -7.39
CA ALA A 22 -19.69 -23.38 -8.61
C ALA A 22 -20.90 -24.31 -8.49
N ARG A 23 -20.71 -25.51 -7.94
CA ARG A 23 -21.82 -26.45 -7.66
C ARG A 23 -22.82 -25.89 -6.65
N ALA A 24 -22.36 -25.30 -5.54
CA ALA A 24 -23.24 -24.67 -4.56
C ALA A 24 -24.05 -23.49 -5.13
N MET A 25 -23.51 -22.82 -6.17
CA MET A 25 -24.18 -21.74 -6.89
C MET A 25 -25.04 -22.20 -8.07
N ASN A 26 -25.08 -23.51 -8.37
CA ASN A 26 -25.68 -24.08 -9.59
C ASN A 26 -25.09 -23.49 -10.88
N ARG A 27 -23.75 -23.39 -10.95
CA ARG A 27 -22.96 -22.80 -12.06
C ARG A 27 -21.77 -23.69 -12.46
N GLU A 28 -21.90 -24.99 -12.26
CA GLU A 28 -20.84 -25.98 -12.47
C GLU A 28 -20.46 -26.15 -13.95
N ASP A 29 -21.31 -25.71 -14.87
CA ASP A 29 -21.04 -25.61 -16.31
C ASP A 29 -20.03 -24.50 -16.67
N ARG A 30 -19.85 -23.49 -15.80
CA ARG A 30 -18.99 -22.34 -16.07
C ARG A 30 -17.51 -22.60 -15.86
N ILE A 31 -17.15 -23.58 -15.03
CA ILE A 31 -15.76 -23.96 -14.74
C ILE A 31 -15.51 -25.39 -15.21
N PRO A 32 -14.58 -25.63 -16.15
CA PRO A 32 -14.24 -26.98 -16.57
C PRO A 32 -13.60 -27.75 -15.40
N SER A 33 -14.11 -28.94 -15.12
CA SER A 33 -13.62 -29.77 -13.99
C SER A 33 -12.19 -30.26 -14.17
N MET A 34 -11.72 -30.43 -15.41
CA MET A 34 -10.37 -30.90 -15.75
C MET A 34 -9.95 -32.21 -15.05
N GLY A 35 -10.94 -33.08 -14.78
CA GLY A 35 -10.73 -34.35 -14.08
C GLY A 35 -10.60 -34.23 -12.56
N PHE A 36 -10.78 -33.03 -11.98
CA PHE A 36 -10.83 -32.82 -10.55
C PHE A 36 -12.26 -32.96 -10.02
N THR A 37 -12.41 -33.64 -8.88
CA THR A 37 -13.68 -33.78 -8.18
C THR A 37 -13.95 -32.53 -7.33
N PRO A 38 -15.13 -31.89 -7.46
CA PRO A 38 -15.52 -30.77 -6.61
C PRO A 38 -15.54 -31.18 -5.13
N GLN A 39 -15.01 -30.34 -4.25
CA GLN A 39 -15.19 -30.50 -2.81
C GLN A 39 -16.53 -29.87 -2.40
N GLU A 40 -17.22 -30.45 -1.41
CA GLU A 40 -18.44 -29.85 -0.86
C GLU A 40 -18.14 -28.46 -0.27
N TRP A 41 -18.94 -27.47 -0.68
CA TRP A 41 -18.79 -26.08 -0.21
C TRP A 41 -19.59 -25.85 1.06
N ASN A 42 -18.88 -25.66 2.18
CA ASN A 42 -19.47 -25.43 3.50
C ASN A 42 -19.46 -23.95 3.92
N GLY A 43 -19.02 -23.05 3.03
CA GLY A 43 -18.94 -21.61 3.27
C GLY A 43 -20.23 -20.87 2.90
N PRO A 44 -20.28 -19.54 3.14
CA PRO A 44 -21.36 -18.71 2.62
C PRO A 44 -21.40 -18.77 1.08
N ILE A 45 -22.60 -18.72 0.52
CA ILE A 45 -22.80 -18.63 -0.92
C ILE A 45 -22.78 -17.14 -1.31
N PRO A 46 -21.84 -16.69 -2.15
CA PRO A 46 -21.73 -15.29 -2.56
C PRO A 46 -22.87 -14.92 -3.52
N ASN A 47 -23.34 -13.68 -3.40
CA ASN A 47 -24.43 -13.15 -4.21
C ASN A 47 -23.96 -12.13 -5.25
N SER A 48 -22.65 -11.86 -5.34
CA SER A 48 -22.09 -10.87 -6.24
C SER A 48 -20.68 -11.23 -6.73
N PRO A 49 -20.25 -10.74 -7.91
CA PRO A 49 -18.89 -10.91 -8.42
C PRO A 49 -17.79 -10.54 -7.41
N CYS A 50 -17.90 -9.42 -6.70
CA CYS A 50 -16.92 -9.01 -5.69
C CYS A 50 -16.82 -9.99 -4.51
N GLU A 51 -17.93 -10.61 -4.10
CA GLU A 51 -17.91 -11.63 -3.04
C GLU A 51 -17.28 -12.95 -3.52
N ILE A 52 -17.48 -13.31 -4.79
CA ILE A 52 -16.79 -14.47 -5.40
C ILE A 52 -15.27 -14.21 -5.40
N ALA A 53 -14.84 -13.01 -5.83
CA ALA A 53 -13.44 -12.60 -5.83
C ALA A 53 -12.82 -12.66 -4.42
N ASP A 54 -13.55 -12.18 -3.42
CA ASP A 54 -13.14 -12.16 -2.02
C ASP A 54 -13.03 -13.56 -1.41
N LEU A 55 -14.00 -14.44 -1.67
CA LEU A 55 -13.96 -15.83 -1.21
C LEU A 55 -12.82 -16.63 -1.86
N LEU A 56 -12.70 -16.59 -3.19
CA LEU A 56 -11.62 -17.31 -3.88
C LEU A 56 -10.25 -16.69 -3.63
N GLY A 57 -10.18 -15.38 -3.39
CA GLY A 57 -8.99 -14.69 -2.89
C GLY A 57 -8.53 -15.24 -1.54
N ARG A 58 -9.45 -15.39 -0.58
CA ARG A 58 -9.14 -16.06 0.70
C ARG A 58 -8.72 -17.51 0.53
N VAL A 59 -9.37 -18.27 -0.35
CA VAL A 59 -8.97 -19.66 -0.66
C VAL A 59 -7.52 -19.71 -1.17
N ARG A 60 -7.15 -18.80 -2.10
CA ARG A 60 -5.78 -18.66 -2.59
C ARG A 60 -4.79 -18.41 -1.45
N GLU A 61 -5.09 -17.49 -0.54
CA GLU A 61 -4.22 -17.19 0.60
C GLU A 61 -3.99 -18.42 1.50
N HIS A 62 -5.04 -19.20 1.74
CA HIS A 62 -4.94 -20.44 2.51
C HIS A 62 -4.16 -21.53 1.77
N ALA A 63 -4.20 -21.55 0.43
CA ALA A 63 -3.43 -22.49 -0.38
C ALA A 63 -1.91 -22.23 -0.30
N LEU A 64 -1.48 -20.97 -0.08
CA LEU A 64 -0.08 -20.61 0.03
C LEU A 64 0.57 -21.14 1.34
N PRO A 65 1.87 -21.48 1.33
CA PRO A 65 2.61 -21.82 2.55
C PRO A 65 2.65 -20.66 3.56
N ALA A 66 2.67 -20.96 4.86
CA ALA A 66 2.63 -19.95 5.93
C ALA A 66 3.71 -18.86 5.82
N ALA A 67 4.93 -19.23 5.39
CA ALA A 67 6.03 -18.27 5.18
C ALA A 67 5.78 -17.30 4.00
N GLN A 68 4.97 -17.69 3.02
CA GLN A 68 4.59 -16.85 1.89
C GLN A 68 3.37 -15.97 2.20
N ARG A 69 2.44 -16.44 3.05
CA ARG A 69 1.30 -15.63 3.54
C ARG A 69 1.75 -14.35 4.26
N ILE A 70 2.85 -14.41 5.00
CA ILE A 70 3.43 -13.25 5.71
C ILE A 70 4.19 -12.31 4.76
N LYS A 71 4.76 -12.86 3.68
CA LYS A 71 5.60 -12.11 2.72
C LYS A 71 4.84 -11.49 1.55
N SER A 72 3.67 -12.01 1.20
CA SER A 72 2.95 -11.57 0.00
C SER A 72 2.59 -10.09 0.07
N GLY A 73 2.38 -9.53 1.26
CA GLY A 73 2.09 -8.10 1.49
C GLY A 73 0.83 -7.59 0.76
N ALA A 74 0.17 -8.46 0.00
CA ALA A 74 -1.03 -8.23 -0.75
C ALA A 74 -2.19 -8.32 0.24
N HIS A 75 -2.54 -7.17 0.81
CA HIS A 75 -3.74 -7.07 1.62
C HIS A 75 -4.96 -7.18 0.73
N HIS A 76 -5.82 -8.15 1.00
CA HIS A 76 -7.09 -8.29 0.30
C HIS A 76 -7.93 -7.01 0.46
N THR A 77 -8.40 -6.45 -0.65
CA THR A 77 -9.24 -5.25 -0.62
C THR A 77 -10.69 -5.67 -0.30
N PRO A 78 -11.30 -5.18 0.80
CA PRO A 78 -12.68 -5.53 1.12
C PRO A 78 -13.64 -5.20 -0.03
N PRO A 79 -14.64 -6.06 -0.34
CA PRO A 79 -15.60 -5.83 -1.42
C PRO A 79 -16.27 -4.47 -1.40
N ASP A 80 -16.68 -3.99 -0.22
CA ASP A 80 -17.36 -2.69 -0.11
C ASP A 80 -16.45 -1.52 -0.44
N LEU A 81 -15.18 -1.60 -0.07
CA LEU A 81 -14.17 -0.60 -0.45
C LEU A 81 -13.93 -0.62 -1.96
N ALA A 82 -13.82 -1.82 -2.55
CA ALA A 82 -13.64 -1.96 -4.00
C ALA A 82 -14.83 -1.40 -4.79
N ARG A 83 -16.06 -1.71 -4.37
CA ARG A 83 -17.29 -1.18 -4.95
C ARG A 83 -17.38 0.34 -4.82
N ASP A 84 -17.08 0.88 -3.64
CA ASP A 84 -17.14 2.32 -3.42
C ASP A 84 -16.11 3.05 -4.30
N LEU A 85 -14.88 2.54 -4.36
CA LEU A 85 -13.84 3.13 -5.21
C LEU A 85 -14.19 3.03 -6.70
N ALA A 86 -14.71 1.89 -7.16
CA ALA A 86 -15.15 1.72 -8.55
C ALA A 86 -16.30 2.68 -8.89
N ARG A 87 -17.31 2.81 -8.01
CA ARG A 87 -18.43 3.74 -8.17
C ARG A 87 -17.94 5.18 -8.37
N GLN A 88 -16.99 5.63 -7.54
CA GLN A 88 -16.39 6.95 -7.65
C GLN A 88 -15.56 7.10 -8.93
N ALA A 89 -14.73 6.11 -9.25
CA ALA A 89 -13.92 6.09 -10.46
C ALA A 89 -14.78 6.22 -11.72
N LEU A 90 -15.95 5.58 -11.73
CA LEU A 90 -16.91 5.60 -12.82
C LEU A 90 -17.89 6.78 -12.75
N ALA A 91 -17.88 7.62 -11.72
CA ALA A 91 -18.85 8.70 -11.56
C ALA A 91 -18.78 9.69 -12.73
N GLY A 92 -19.90 9.84 -13.46
CA GLY A 92 -20.03 10.70 -14.64
C GLY A 92 -19.23 10.23 -15.87
N ARG A 93 -18.73 8.98 -15.88
CA ARG A 93 -17.83 8.47 -16.92
C ARG A 93 -18.18 7.06 -17.37
N GLN A 94 -17.76 6.71 -18.58
CA GLN A 94 -17.81 5.36 -19.13
C GLN A 94 -16.47 5.04 -19.82
N PRO A 95 -15.41 4.72 -19.06
CA PRO A 95 -14.11 4.40 -19.64
C PRO A 95 -14.19 3.12 -20.48
N ASP A 96 -13.61 3.16 -21.68
CA ASP A 96 -13.55 2.00 -22.57
C ASP A 96 -12.46 1.02 -22.14
N ARG A 97 -11.29 1.54 -21.74
CA ARG A 97 -10.14 0.75 -21.29
C ARG A 97 -9.87 0.98 -19.81
N VAL A 98 -10.00 -0.07 -19.03
CA VAL A 98 -9.77 -0.07 -17.58
C VAL A 98 -8.66 -1.05 -17.25
N PHE A 99 -7.72 -0.63 -16.41
CA PHE A 99 -6.55 -1.43 -16.08
C PHE A 99 -6.30 -1.54 -14.58
N ASP A 100 -6.09 -2.77 -14.12
CA ASP A 100 -5.63 -3.10 -12.78
C ASP A 100 -4.25 -3.80 -12.86
N PRO A 101 -3.13 -3.09 -12.62
CA PRO A 101 -1.78 -3.66 -12.68
C PRO A 101 -1.41 -4.59 -11.51
N CYS A 102 -2.27 -4.72 -10.50
CA CYS A 102 -2.09 -5.58 -9.31
C CYS A 102 -3.41 -6.26 -8.96
N CYS A 103 -3.96 -7.00 -9.92
CA CYS A 103 -5.36 -7.42 -9.86
C CYS A 103 -5.68 -8.42 -8.76
N GLY A 104 -4.70 -9.14 -8.23
CA GLY A 104 -4.92 -10.12 -7.16
C GLY A 104 -5.93 -11.18 -7.60
N ALA A 105 -7.01 -11.32 -6.84
CA ALA A 105 -8.16 -12.18 -7.18
C ALA A 105 -9.24 -11.49 -8.05
N GLY A 106 -8.97 -10.29 -8.56
CA GLY A 106 -9.81 -9.59 -9.51
C GLY A 106 -10.91 -8.73 -8.89
N VAL A 107 -10.81 -8.34 -7.62
CA VAL A 107 -11.89 -7.63 -6.91
C VAL A 107 -12.24 -6.28 -7.53
N PHE A 108 -11.26 -5.49 -8.01
CA PHE A 108 -11.57 -4.23 -8.70
C PHE A 108 -12.12 -4.44 -10.11
N LEU A 109 -11.65 -5.47 -10.83
CA LEU A 109 -12.25 -5.85 -12.12
C LEU A 109 -13.72 -6.22 -11.94
N CYS A 110 -14.03 -6.99 -10.90
CA CYS A 110 -15.41 -7.33 -10.51
C CYS A 110 -16.22 -6.09 -10.12
N ALA A 111 -15.65 -5.18 -9.32
CA ALA A 111 -16.33 -3.97 -8.89
C ALA A 111 -16.69 -3.04 -10.06
N VAL A 112 -15.79 -2.89 -11.03
CA VAL A 112 -16.04 -2.15 -12.27
C VAL A 112 -17.11 -2.84 -13.11
N ALA A 113 -17.04 -4.16 -13.23
CA ALA A 113 -18.02 -4.95 -13.98
C ALA A 113 -19.43 -4.87 -13.36
N GLU A 114 -19.54 -4.96 -12.03
CA GLU A 114 -20.80 -4.76 -11.29
C GLU A 114 -21.40 -3.38 -11.56
N GLU A 115 -20.57 -2.33 -11.50
CA GLU A 115 -21.03 -0.96 -11.74
C GLU A 115 -21.44 -0.73 -13.20
N ARG A 116 -20.78 -1.39 -14.17
CA ARG A 116 -21.20 -1.39 -15.57
C ARG A 116 -22.53 -2.10 -15.77
N LEU A 117 -22.76 -3.25 -15.13
CA LEU A 117 -24.03 -3.97 -15.19
C LEU A 117 -25.18 -3.11 -14.67
N LYS A 118 -25.00 -2.41 -13.55
CA LYS A 118 -26.00 -1.46 -13.01
C LYS A 118 -26.36 -0.34 -14.00
N ARG A 119 -25.46 -0.02 -14.93
CA ARG A 119 -25.63 1.00 -15.97
C ARG A 119 -26.05 0.42 -17.32
N GLY A 120 -26.33 -0.89 -17.41
CA GLY A 120 -26.69 -1.56 -18.66
C GLY A 120 -25.54 -1.69 -19.67
N ALA A 121 -24.28 -1.58 -19.23
CA ALA A 121 -23.10 -1.68 -20.07
C ALA A 121 -22.45 -3.09 -19.98
N PRO A 122 -21.72 -3.55 -21.02
CA PRO A 122 -21.04 -4.84 -20.98
C PRO A 122 -20.00 -4.91 -19.84
N PRO A 123 -20.08 -5.89 -18.93
CA PRO A 123 -19.29 -5.93 -17.69
C PRO A 123 -17.77 -5.92 -17.97
N LEU A 124 -17.31 -6.80 -18.86
CA LEU A 124 -15.88 -7.11 -19.07
C LEU A 124 -15.23 -6.31 -20.21
N LYS A 125 -15.95 -5.40 -20.87
CA LYS A 125 -15.44 -4.68 -22.05
C LYS A 125 -14.18 -3.88 -21.72
N GLY A 126 -13.06 -4.21 -22.37
CA GLY A 126 -11.80 -3.47 -22.21
C GLY A 126 -11.22 -3.48 -20.79
N LEU A 127 -11.62 -4.42 -19.94
CA LEU A 127 -10.93 -4.70 -18.68
C LEU A 127 -9.61 -5.40 -18.98
N VAL A 128 -8.55 -4.99 -18.28
CA VAL A 128 -7.22 -5.60 -18.30
C VAL A 128 -6.73 -5.72 -16.86
N GLY A 129 -6.19 -6.86 -16.49
CA GLY A 129 -5.69 -7.15 -15.14
C GLY A 129 -4.35 -7.86 -15.19
N TRP A 130 -3.34 -7.33 -14.51
CA TRP A 130 -2.04 -7.97 -14.36
C TRP A 130 -1.79 -8.30 -12.90
N ASP A 131 -1.06 -9.37 -12.65
CA ASP A 131 -0.47 -9.62 -11.34
C ASP A 131 0.87 -10.35 -11.53
N ARG A 132 1.81 -10.15 -10.60
CA ARG A 132 3.10 -10.85 -10.63
C ARG A 132 3.00 -12.30 -10.12
N ASP A 133 1.93 -12.61 -9.37
CA ASP A 133 1.69 -13.95 -8.86
C ASP A 133 0.83 -14.76 -9.84
N PRO A 134 1.37 -15.86 -10.42
CA PRO A 134 0.60 -16.71 -11.33
C PRO A 134 -0.66 -17.29 -10.68
N LEU A 135 -0.65 -17.56 -9.37
CA LEU A 135 -1.82 -18.06 -8.66
C LEU A 135 -2.92 -16.99 -8.55
N ALA A 136 -2.55 -15.71 -8.42
CA ALA A 136 -3.49 -14.60 -8.40
C ALA A 136 -4.24 -14.46 -9.74
N VAL A 137 -3.47 -14.46 -10.85
CA VAL A 137 -4.03 -14.42 -12.21
C VAL A 137 -4.93 -15.63 -12.45
N TYR A 138 -4.50 -16.82 -12.03
CA TYR A 138 -5.31 -18.04 -12.11
C TYR A 138 -6.63 -17.91 -11.33
N THR A 139 -6.58 -17.45 -10.09
CA THR A 139 -7.78 -17.18 -9.28
C THR A 139 -8.70 -16.18 -9.96
N THR A 140 -8.16 -15.09 -10.52
CA THR A 140 -8.95 -14.09 -11.27
C THR A 140 -9.66 -14.70 -12.48
N LYS A 141 -9.01 -15.60 -13.24
CA LYS A 141 -9.65 -16.32 -14.34
C LYS A 141 -10.87 -17.13 -13.87
N LEU A 142 -10.73 -17.89 -12.77
CA LEU A 142 -11.83 -18.68 -12.20
C LEU A 142 -12.98 -17.78 -11.69
N VAL A 143 -12.65 -16.66 -11.05
CA VAL A 143 -13.63 -15.66 -10.60
C VAL A 143 -14.43 -15.12 -11.78
N VAL A 144 -13.76 -14.74 -12.88
CA VAL A 144 -14.42 -14.20 -14.07
C VAL A 144 -15.37 -15.23 -14.70
N MET A 145 -14.93 -16.48 -14.84
CA MET A 145 -15.75 -17.57 -15.36
C MET A 145 -16.99 -17.80 -14.51
N LEU A 146 -16.82 -17.91 -13.19
CA LEU A 146 -17.93 -18.17 -12.29
C LEU A 146 -18.91 -17.00 -12.18
N ALA A 147 -18.39 -15.77 -12.16
CA ALA A 147 -19.18 -14.56 -11.99
C ALA A 147 -19.96 -14.19 -13.27
N PHE A 148 -19.32 -14.27 -14.43
CA PHE A 148 -19.82 -13.68 -15.67
C PHE A 148 -20.13 -14.67 -16.79
N ASP A 149 -19.86 -15.97 -16.60
CA ASP A 149 -20.00 -16.99 -17.65
C ASP A 149 -19.22 -16.62 -18.93
N ASP A 150 -18.04 -16.05 -18.72
CA ASP A 150 -17.16 -15.58 -19.78
C ASP A 150 -15.71 -15.84 -19.35
N SER A 151 -14.79 -15.76 -20.29
CA SER A 151 -13.37 -15.90 -20.03
C SER A 151 -12.62 -14.71 -20.61
N MET A 152 -11.76 -14.10 -19.78
CA MET A 152 -10.81 -13.13 -20.28
C MET A 152 -9.60 -13.89 -20.82
N ASN A 153 -9.24 -13.60 -22.08
CA ASN A 153 -8.09 -14.22 -22.72
C ASN A 153 -6.77 -13.80 -22.05
N ASP A 154 -5.70 -14.53 -22.37
CA ASP A 154 -4.36 -14.32 -21.80
C ASP A 154 -3.72 -12.99 -22.23
N THR A 155 -4.36 -12.20 -23.10
CA THR A 155 -3.90 -10.83 -23.41
C THR A 155 -4.54 -9.78 -22.50
N LYS A 156 -5.67 -10.10 -21.86
CA LYS A 156 -6.34 -9.23 -20.88
C LYS A 156 -5.98 -9.58 -19.44
N LEU A 157 -5.74 -10.85 -19.12
CA LEU A 157 -5.28 -11.29 -17.80
C LEU A 157 -3.87 -11.89 -17.91
N GLN A 158 -2.87 -11.23 -17.35
CA GLN A 158 -1.45 -11.61 -17.55
C GLN A 158 -0.68 -11.74 -16.24
N CYS A 159 0.13 -12.80 -16.17
CA CYS A 159 1.12 -12.98 -15.12
C CYS A 159 2.41 -12.23 -15.51
N CYS A 160 2.62 -11.04 -14.95
CA CYS A 160 3.82 -10.25 -15.20
C CYS A 160 4.10 -9.28 -14.06
N ASP A 161 5.35 -8.82 -13.95
CA ASP A 161 5.70 -7.74 -13.04
C ASP A 161 5.41 -6.39 -13.71
N ALA A 162 4.38 -5.71 -13.21
CA ALA A 162 3.96 -4.41 -13.71
C ALA A 162 5.07 -3.35 -13.60
N MET A 163 6.03 -3.48 -12.69
CA MET A 163 7.11 -2.49 -12.56
C MET A 163 8.25 -2.68 -13.56
N THR A 164 8.31 -3.83 -14.22
CA THR A 164 9.30 -4.13 -15.27
C THR A 164 8.69 -4.19 -16.66
N THR A 165 7.38 -4.03 -16.78
CA THR A 165 6.62 -4.11 -18.04
C THR A 165 6.01 -2.75 -18.39
N ASP A 166 5.95 -2.40 -19.67
CA ASP A 166 5.34 -1.14 -20.11
C ASP A 166 3.82 -1.22 -20.12
N TRP A 167 3.16 -0.24 -19.49
CA TRP A 167 1.72 -0.28 -19.28
C TRP A 167 0.95 0.16 -20.54
N PRO A 168 -0.21 -0.46 -20.82
CA PRO A 168 -1.05 -0.02 -21.94
C PRO A 168 -1.64 1.36 -21.68
N ALA A 169 -1.86 2.14 -22.74
CA ALA A 169 -2.61 3.39 -22.64
C ALA A 169 -4.08 3.13 -22.32
N VAL A 170 -4.61 3.78 -21.27
CA VAL A 170 -5.96 3.53 -20.74
C VAL A 170 -6.71 4.79 -20.34
N ASP A 171 -8.02 4.64 -20.11
CA ASP A 171 -8.91 5.72 -19.67
C ASP A 171 -9.10 5.71 -18.14
N LEU A 172 -8.96 4.53 -17.52
CA LEU A 172 -9.03 4.35 -16.08
C LEU A 172 -7.98 3.35 -15.60
N VAL A 173 -7.19 3.74 -14.60
CA VAL A 173 -6.45 2.78 -13.75
C VAL A 173 -7.20 2.63 -12.42
N ILE A 174 -7.44 1.40 -11.97
CA ILE A 174 -8.00 1.12 -10.65
C ILE A 174 -7.26 -0.03 -9.99
N THR A 175 -6.64 0.20 -8.83
CA THR A 175 -5.81 -0.84 -8.20
C THR A 175 -5.48 -0.56 -6.73
N ASN A 176 -5.04 -1.60 -6.02
CA ASN A 176 -4.42 -1.53 -4.70
C ASN A 176 -2.96 -2.02 -4.85
N PRO A 177 -1.99 -1.13 -5.11
CA PRO A 177 -0.60 -1.52 -5.29
C PRO A 177 0.02 -2.02 -3.98
N PRO A 178 1.09 -2.82 -4.04
CA PRO A 178 1.76 -3.35 -2.85
C PRO A 178 2.43 -2.25 -2.01
N PHE A 179 2.24 -2.31 -0.68
CA PHE A 179 2.80 -1.33 0.28
C PHE A 179 4.15 -1.81 0.79
N VAL A 180 5.19 -1.67 -0.04
CA VAL A 180 6.54 -2.18 0.27
C VAL A 180 7.50 -1.03 0.46
N SER A 181 8.05 -0.92 1.67
CA SER A 181 9.15 0.00 1.95
C SER A 181 10.41 -0.41 1.19
N SER A 182 11.08 0.53 0.53
CA SER A 182 12.40 0.34 -0.09
C SER A 182 13.56 0.20 0.92
N SER A 183 13.30 -0.17 2.17
CA SER A 183 14.36 -0.47 3.15
C SER A 183 15.15 -1.73 2.78
N LEU A 184 16.46 -1.82 3.07
CA LEU A 184 17.29 -3.04 2.84
C LEU A 184 17.04 -4.17 3.86
N LYS A 185 16.05 -4.02 4.75
CA LYS A 185 15.67 -5.06 5.72
C LYS A 185 14.99 -6.24 5.02
N LYS A 186 14.91 -7.38 5.71
CA LYS A 186 14.13 -8.56 5.27
C LYS A 186 12.76 -8.12 4.75
N GLY A 187 12.50 -8.34 3.46
CA GLY A 187 11.23 -7.99 2.79
C GLY A 187 11.26 -6.75 1.91
N GLY A 188 12.37 -5.99 1.85
CA GLY A 188 12.52 -4.90 0.89
C GLY A 188 13.20 -5.30 -0.44
N LEU A 189 13.20 -4.38 -1.39
CA LEU A 189 13.72 -4.59 -2.75
C LEU A 189 15.26 -4.73 -2.76
N ASP A 190 15.83 -5.55 -3.63
CA ASP A 190 17.28 -5.64 -3.82
C ASP A 190 17.85 -4.35 -4.47
N VAL A 191 19.18 -4.25 -4.57
CA VAL A 191 19.86 -3.05 -5.06
C VAL A 191 19.60 -2.80 -6.54
N GLU A 192 19.58 -3.85 -7.36
CA GLU A 192 19.40 -3.76 -8.82
C GLU A 192 17.98 -3.33 -9.16
N THR A 193 16.99 -3.95 -8.52
CA THR A 193 15.57 -3.59 -8.66
C THR A 193 15.34 -2.12 -8.30
N ARG A 194 15.98 -1.60 -7.24
CA ARG A 194 15.87 -0.17 -6.91
C ARG A 194 16.46 0.74 -7.96
N ALA A 195 17.61 0.37 -8.53
CA ALA A 195 18.27 1.17 -9.56
C ALA A 195 17.37 1.25 -10.81
N LEU A 196 16.81 0.10 -11.22
CA LEU A 196 15.85 0.03 -12.31
C LEU A 196 14.61 0.89 -12.05
N LEU A 197 14.00 0.78 -10.87
CA LEU A 197 12.82 1.56 -10.50
C LEU A 197 13.11 3.06 -10.47
N ARG A 198 14.28 3.48 -9.96
CA ARG A 198 14.72 4.89 -9.98
C ARG A 198 14.86 5.42 -11.39
N GLN A 199 15.36 4.61 -12.31
CA GLN A 199 15.51 4.98 -13.70
C GLN A 199 14.16 5.10 -14.42
N ARG A 200 13.25 4.13 -14.19
CA ARG A 200 11.93 4.11 -14.84
C ARG A 200 10.95 5.14 -14.25
N PHE A 201 11.01 5.33 -12.93
CA PHE A 201 10.09 6.13 -12.13
C PHE A 201 10.85 7.15 -11.27
N PRO A 202 11.55 8.11 -11.90
CA PRO A 202 12.41 9.06 -11.18
C PRO A 202 11.64 10.02 -10.28
N ILE A 203 10.32 10.13 -10.39
CA ILE A 203 9.50 11.06 -9.60
C ILE A 203 8.94 10.33 -8.38
N GLY A 204 8.33 9.17 -8.61
CA GLY A 204 7.68 8.33 -7.63
C GLY A 204 8.64 7.46 -6.84
N PHE A 205 9.86 7.20 -7.33
CA PHE A 205 10.79 6.28 -6.67
C PHE A 205 12.14 6.92 -6.34
N GLN A 206 12.15 7.85 -5.37
CA GLN A 206 13.38 8.48 -4.86
C GLN A 206 13.72 8.04 -3.43
N LYS A 207 14.96 8.21 -2.97
CA LYS A 207 15.38 7.97 -1.57
C LYS A 207 14.89 6.60 -1.04
N ARG A 208 14.21 6.59 0.13
CA ARG A 208 13.54 5.43 0.74
C ARG A 208 12.02 5.47 0.51
N SER A 209 11.59 5.64 -0.75
CA SER A 209 10.17 5.69 -1.13
C SER A 209 9.47 4.34 -0.96
N ASP A 210 8.15 4.39 -0.83
CA ASP A 210 7.28 3.22 -0.92
C ASP A 210 7.15 2.80 -2.40
N LEU A 211 7.10 1.50 -2.67
CA LEU A 211 6.87 0.99 -4.02
C LEU A 211 5.56 1.51 -4.63
N ALA A 212 4.53 1.74 -3.81
CA ALA A 212 3.26 2.33 -4.25
C ALA A 212 3.45 3.69 -4.97
N ALA A 213 4.48 4.46 -4.63
CA ALA A 213 4.78 5.73 -5.29
C ALA A 213 5.26 5.55 -6.74
N ALA A 214 5.96 4.46 -7.06
CA ALA A 214 6.31 4.10 -8.44
C ALA A 214 5.06 3.70 -9.25
N PHE A 215 4.13 2.95 -8.64
CA PHE A 215 2.84 2.61 -9.25
C PHE A 215 2.00 3.84 -9.59
N ILE A 216 2.01 4.86 -8.72
CA ILE A 216 1.30 6.12 -8.99
C ILE A 216 1.88 6.80 -10.24
N GLU A 217 3.21 6.91 -10.34
CA GLU A 217 3.86 7.50 -11.50
C GLU A 217 3.56 6.72 -12.79
N ALA A 218 3.62 5.39 -12.74
CA ALA A 218 3.26 4.51 -13.86
C ALA A 218 1.79 4.73 -14.30
N ALA A 219 0.86 4.81 -13.34
CA ALA A 219 -0.55 5.04 -13.61
C ALA A 219 -0.80 6.38 -14.31
N VAL A 220 -0.15 7.45 -13.85
CA VAL A 220 -0.27 8.78 -14.48
C VAL A 220 0.32 8.78 -15.89
N ARG A 221 1.47 8.12 -16.11
CA ARG A 221 2.12 8.05 -17.43
C ARG A 221 1.30 7.26 -18.47
N CYS A 222 0.54 6.24 -18.06
CA CYS A 222 -0.26 5.45 -19.01
C CYS A 222 -1.70 5.93 -19.19
N THR A 223 -2.21 6.73 -18.25
CA THR A 223 -3.59 7.24 -18.30
C THR A 223 -3.65 8.44 -19.22
N LYS A 224 -4.54 8.39 -20.22
CA LYS A 224 -4.71 9.48 -21.19
C LYS A 224 -5.15 10.78 -20.49
N PRO A 225 -4.88 11.96 -21.08
CA PRO A 225 -5.51 13.21 -20.65
C PRO A 225 -7.04 13.08 -20.61
N GLY A 226 -7.67 13.56 -19.54
CA GLY A 226 -9.10 13.38 -19.24
C GLY A 226 -9.45 12.04 -18.58
N GLY A 227 -8.49 11.10 -18.51
CA GLY A 227 -8.64 9.83 -17.80
C GLY A 227 -8.57 9.97 -16.28
N ARG A 228 -8.90 8.89 -15.58
CA ARG A 228 -8.93 8.84 -14.11
C ARG A 228 -8.00 7.77 -13.58
N ILE A 229 -7.50 7.98 -12.37
CA ILE A 229 -6.77 6.96 -11.62
C ILE A 229 -7.42 6.83 -10.24
N ALA A 230 -7.71 5.61 -9.81
CA ALA A 230 -8.36 5.30 -8.56
C ALA A 230 -7.52 4.29 -7.76
N LEU A 231 -6.94 4.71 -6.65
CA LEU A 231 -5.94 3.91 -5.94
C LEU A 231 -6.28 3.76 -4.47
N VAL A 232 -5.92 2.61 -3.89
CA VAL A 232 -5.78 2.44 -2.44
C VAL A 232 -4.31 2.63 -2.09
N LEU A 233 -3.96 3.55 -1.20
CA LEU A 233 -2.58 3.96 -0.94
C LEU A 233 -2.28 4.11 0.55
N PRO A 234 -1.02 3.96 0.99
CA PRO A 234 -0.63 4.31 2.36
C PRO A 234 -0.85 5.80 2.61
N GLU A 235 -1.44 6.16 3.75
CA GLU A 235 -1.62 7.56 4.13
C GLU A 235 -0.29 8.31 4.31
N SER A 236 0.80 7.58 4.59
CA SER A 236 2.15 8.15 4.74
C SER A 236 2.63 8.90 3.49
N LEU A 237 2.12 8.54 2.29
CA LEU A 237 2.44 9.24 1.04
C LEU A 237 1.98 10.70 1.02
N LEU A 238 1.04 11.09 1.89
CA LEU A 238 0.59 12.48 2.05
C LEU A 238 1.63 13.38 2.73
N ALA A 239 2.52 12.80 3.55
CA ALA A 239 3.37 13.57 4.46
C ALA A 239 4.87 13.31 4.27
N THR A 240 5.27 12.08 3.93
CA THR A 240 6.70 11.71 3.89
C THR A 240 7.49 12.59 2.92
N GLU A 241 8.70 12.99 3.33
CA GLU A 241 9.62 13.80 2.52
C GLU A 241 10.00 13.08 1.21
N ALA A 242 10.13 11.75 1.26
CA ALA A 242 10.47 10.94 0.09
C ALA A 242 9.44 11.05 -1.05
N ALA A 243 8.17 11.32 -0.72
CA ALA A 243 7.08 11.49 -1.69
C ALA A 243 6.78 12.96 -2.02
N ALA A 244 7.57 13.92 -1.50
CA ALA A 244 7.37 15.34 -1.82
C ALA A 244 7.48 15.65 -3.33
N PRO A 245 8.47 15.10 -4.08
CA PRO A 245 8.54 15.30 -5.54
C PRO A 245 7.30 14.75 -6.26
N LEU A 246 6.82 13.57 -5.84
CA LEU A 246 5.61 12.97 -6.39
C LEU A 246 4.38 13.85 -6.18
N ARG A 247 4.16 14.36 -4.95
CA ARG A 247 3.02 15.24 -4.66
C ARG A 247 3.05 16.53 -5.46
N SER A 248 4.24 17.14 -5.62
CA SER A 248 4.41 18.32 -6.47
C SER A 248 4.01 18.01 -7.92
N TRP A 249 4.55 16.92 -8.47
CA TRP A 249 4.27 16.52 -9.85
C TRP A 249 2.80 16.16 -10.08
N LEU A 250 2.17 15.45 -9.15
CA LEU A 250 0.74 15.13 -9.20
C LEU A 250 -0.11 16.39 -9.23
N THR A 251 0.22 17.41 -8.44
CA THR A 251 -0.56 18.65 -8.38
C THR A 251 -0.66 19.34 -9.75
N ASP A 252 0.32 19.13 -10.63
CA ASP A 252 0.36 19.74 -11.96
C ASP A 252 -0.08 18.79 -13.09
N ASN A 253 0.05 17.47 -12.93
CA ASN A 253 -0.20 16.51 -14.01
C ASN A 253 -1.45 15.65 -13.80
N ALA A 254 -1.74 15.32 -12.54
CA ALA A 254 -2.88 14.48 -12.17
C ALA A 254 -3.37 14.83 -10.74
N PRO A 255 -3.92 16.04 -10.53
CA PRO A 255 -4.29 16.48 -9.20
C PRO A 255 -5.41 15.60 -8.64
N PRO A 256 -5.41 15.35 -7.31
CA PRO A 256 -6.47 14.59 -6.67
C PRO A 256 -7.79 15.37 -6.68
N SER A 257 -8.86 14.76 -7.21
CA SER A 257 -10.23 15.28 -7.05
C SER A 257 -10.88 14.76 -5.78
N ARG A 258 -10.43 13.61 -5.27
CA ARG A 258 -10.90 13.06 -4.00
C ARG A 258 -9.80 12.32 -3.24
N ILE A 259 -9.75 12.52 -1.93
CA ILE A 259 -8.95 11.68 -1.02
C ILE A 259 -9.82 11.30 0.19
N ASP A 260 -9.97 10.00 0.45
CA ASP A 260 -10.64 9.50 1.65
C ASP A 260 -9.66 8.79 2.57
N LEU A 261 -9.48 9.31 3.79
CA LEU A 261 -8.70 8.67 4.85
C LEU A 261 -9.57 7.60 5.52
N LEU A 262 -9.24 6.32 5.29
CA LEU A 262 -10.10 5.20 5.69
C LEU A 262 -10.01 4.90 7.20
N GLY A 263 -8.95 5.41 7.87
CA GLY A 263 -8.72 5.20 9.29
C GLY A 263 -8.20 3.81 9.62
N ALA A 264 -7.95 3.55 10.91
CA ALA A 264 -7.22 2.38 11.38
C ALA A 264 -7.99 1.03 11.27
N LYS A 265 -9.28 1.04 10.96
CA LYS A 265 -10.13 -0.17 10.94
C LYS A 265 -10.52 -0.65 9.54
N ALA A 266 -10.10 0.04 8.49
CA ALA A 266 -10.52 -0.30 7.13
C ALA A 266 -9.88 -1.61 6.61
N PHE A 267 -8.70 -1.94 7.12
CA PHE A 267 -7.99 -3.19 6.84
C PHE A 267 -7.71 -3.88 8.18
N PRO A 268 -8.58 -4.81 8.63
CA PRO A 268 -8.47 -5.45 9.95
C PRO A 268 -7.13 -6.15 10.17
N ASP A 269 -6.57 -6.71 9.10
CA ASP A 269 -5.34 -7.49 9.11
C ASP A 269 -4.08 -6.67 8.79
N ALA A 270 -4.20 -5.35 8.62
CA ALA A 270 -3.09 -4.46 8.31
C ALA A 270 -2.81 -3.49 9.46
N SER A 271 -1.52 -3.28 9.75
CA SER A 271 -1.07 -2.24 10.68
C SER A 271 -0.91 -0.86 10.03
N VAL A 272 -1.24 -0.75 8.74
CA VAL A 272 -1.04 0.46 7.92
C VAL A 272 -2.36 1.22 7.78
N ARG A 273 -2.29 2.53 8.00
CA ARG A 273 -3.36 3.47 7.65
C ARG A 273 -3.39 3.69 6.15
N ALA A 274 -4.54 3.45 5.53
CA ALA A 274 -4.74 3.56 4.09
C ALA A 274 -5.75 4.66 3.74
N ALA A 275 -5.60 5.20 2.52
CA ALA A 275 -6.50 6.16 1.92
C ALA A 275 -6.87 5.73 0.49
N THR A 276 -8.04 6.13 0.01
CA THR A 276 -8.38 6.06 -1.42
C THR A 276 -8.13 7.41 -2.09
N TRP A 277 -7.50 7.40 -3.26
CA TRP A 277 -7.21 8.61 -4.03
C TRP A 277 -7.88 8.49 -5.41
N ILE A 278 -8.60 9.53 -5.81
CA ILE A 278 -9.05 9.73 -7.19
C ILE A 278 -8.22 10.86 -7.80
N LEU A 279 -7.43 10.56 -8.83
CA LEU A 279 -6.61 11.51 -9.56
C LEU A 279 -7.19 11.78 -10.95
N GLU A 280 -7.04 13.01 -11.43
CA GLU A 280 -7.59 13.47 -12.70
C GLU A 280 -6.47 13.88 -13.66
N CYS A 281 -6.16 13.05 -14.66
CA CYS A 281 -5.05 13.30 -15.57
C CYS A 281 -5.35 14.48 -16.51
N GLY A 282 -4.49 15.49 -16.54
CA GLY A 282 -4.63 16.65 -17.43
C GLY A 282 -5.83 17.55 -17.13
N ALA A 283 -6.39 17.49 -15.92
CA ALA A 283 -7.49 18.35 -15.49
C ALA A 283 -7.01 19.49 -14.57
N LEU A 284 -7.62 20.66 -14.73
CA LEU A 284 -7.55 21.72 -13.72
C LEU A 284 -8.76 21.57 -12.80
N LEU A 285 -8.50 21.42 -11.51
CA LEU A 285 -9.54 21.28 -10.51
C LEU A 285 -9.71 22.59 -9.75
N GLU A 286 -10.94 23.02 -9.56
CA GLU A 286 -11.23 24.13 -8.65
C GLU A 286 -11.14 23.68 -7.19
N ASN A 287 -11.61 22.47 -6.91
CA ASN A 287 -11.78 21.94 -5.56
C ASN A 287 -11.40 20.47 -5.48
N ILE A 288 -11.00 20.04 -4.28
CA ILE A 288 -10.82 18.64 -3.90
C ILE A 288 -11.82 18.28 -2.80
N GLU A 289 -12.42 17.09 -2.93
CA GLU A 289 -13.26 16.47 -1.91
C GLU A 289 -12.39 15.65 -0.94
N LEU A 290 -12.50 15.92 0.35
CA LEU A 290 -11.74 15.25 1.38
C LEU A 290 -12.69 14.57 2.37
N THR A 291 -12.51 13.27 2.58
CA THR A 291 -13.23 12.53 3.62
C THR A 291 -12.23 11.97 4.64
N SER A 292 -12.59 11.97 5.91
CA SER A 292 -11.88 11.19 6.93
C SER A 292 -12.90 10.33 7.64
N HIS A 293 -12.58 9.06 7.86
CA HIS A 293 -13.43 8.11 8.61
C HIS A 293 -13.08 8.05 10.10
N SER A 294 -11.97 8.65 10.52
CA SER A 294 -11.54 8.64 11.93
C SER A 294 -10.73 9.89 12.30
N PRO A 295 -11.37 10.95 12.86
CA PRO A 295 -12.82 11.10 13.06
C PRO A 295 -13.57 11.33 11.74
N TRP A 296 -14.88 11.09 11.74
CA TRP A 296 -15.72 11.37 10.55
C TRP A 296 -15.70 12.87 10.23
N SER A 297 -15.30 13.21 9.02
CA SER A 297 -15.45 14.56 8.48
C SER A 297 -15.47 14.54 6.96
N ARG A 298 -16.14 15.53 6.37
CA ARG A 298 -16.13 15.77 4.93
C ARG A 298 -15.87 17.25 4.69
N ARG A 299 -14.92 17.56 3.81
CA ARG A 299 -14.52 18.92 3.46
C ARG A 299 -14.39 19.04 1.96
N ARG A 300 -14.69 20.23 1.45
CA ARG A 300 -14.36 20.65 0.09
C ARG A 300 -13.41 21.83 0.21
N VAL A 301 -12.22 21.72 -0.36
CA VAL A 301 -11.20 22.77 -0.26
C VAL A 301 -10.70 23.18 -1.64
N PRO A 302 -10.31 24.45 -1.85
CA PRO A 302 -9.72 24.88 -3.13
C PRO A 302 -8.49 24.06 -3.48
N ALA A 303 -8.43 23.51 -4.70
CA ALA A 303 -7.32 22.66 -5.12
C ALA A 303 -5.98 23.41 -5.14
N GLN A 304 -6.01 24.75 -5.30
CA GLN A 304 -4.83 25.60 -5.22
C GLN A 304 -4.07 25.47 -3.90
N GLN A 305 -4.73 25.09 -2.80
CA GLN A 305 -4.06 24.86 -1.52
C GLN A 305 -3.00 23.76 -1.59
N LEU A 306 -3.16 22.76 -2.47
CA LEU A 306 -2.16 21.70 -2.68
C LEU A 306 -0.83 22.22 -3.26
N ARG A 307 -0.85 23.41 -3.89
CA ARG A 307 0.35 24.12 -4.37
C ARG A 307 0.97 25.03 -3.30
N GLN A 308 0.17 25.52 -2.37
CA GLN A 308 0.56 26.53 -1.40
C GLN A 308 1.03 25.92 -0.07
N LEU A 309 0.51 24.74 0.27
CA LEU A 309 0.72 24.08 1.55
C LEU A 309 1.14 22.62 1.35
N PRO A 310 1.86 22.02 2.31
CA PRO A 310 2.06 20.58 2.32
C PRO A 310 0.72 19.84 2.24
N TRP A 311 0.62 18.79 1.40
CA TRP A 311 -0.61 18.03 1.24
C TRP A 311 -1.16 17.50 2.57
N SER A 312 -0.29 17.08 3.51
CA SER A 312 -0.71 16.67 4.84
C SER A 312 -1.50 17.75 5.59
N ALA A 313 -1.13 19.02 5.46
CA ALA A 313 -1.85 20.14 6.07
C ALA A 313 -3.21 20.40 5.39
N VAL A 314 -3.32 20.13 4.09
CA VAL A 314 -4.57 20.29 3.33
C VAL A 314 -5.53 19.13 3.61
N VAL A 315 -5.04 17.90 3.50
CA VAL A 315 -5.82 16.66 3.51
C VAL A 315 -6.23 16.23 4.92
N VAL A 316 -5.28 16.21 5.86
CA VAL A 316 -5.57 15.81 7.23
C VAL A 316 -6.53 16.84 7.82
N PRO A 317 -7.69 16.42 8.35
CA PRO A 317 -8.58 17.34 9.02
C PRO A 317 -7.74 18.11 10.05
N PRO A 318 -7.83 19.45 10.13
CA PRO A 318 -7.34 20.12 11.30
C PRO A 318 -8.14 19.50 12.44
N GLN A 319 -7.51 18.59 13.20
CA GLN A 319 -7.95 18.37 14.56
C GLN A 319 -7.98 19.76 15.20
N GLN A 320 -8.80 19.97 16.22
CA GLN A 320 -8.59 21.12 17.07
C GLN A 320 -7.22 20.96 17.73
N ILE A 321 -6.15 21.29 16.99
CA ILE A 321 -4.88 21.68 17.56
C ILE A 321 -5.33 22.82 18.47
N PRO A 322 -5.17 22.69 19.79
CA PRO A 322 -5.59 23.74 20.69
C PRO A 322 -4.98 25.04 20.16
N SER A 323 -5.78 26.08 20.01
CA SER A 323 -5.24 27.37 19.58
C SER A 323 -4.36 27.89 20.71
N PHE A 324 -3.06 27.65 20.61
CA PHE A 324 -2.11 28.21 21.55
C PHE A 324 -1.82 29.64 21.11
N LYS A 325 -2.03 30.60 22.01
CA LYS A 325 -1.40 31.91 21.84
C LYS A 325 0.09 31.70 22.06
N ILE A 326 0.85 31.74 20.98
CA ILE A 326 2.31 31.78 21.05
C ILE A 326 2.66 33.13 21.72
N PRO A 327 3.27 33.14 22.92
CA PRO A 327 3.68 34.39 23.54
C PRO A 327 4.61 35.18 22.61
N GLU A 328 4.59 36.51 22.65
CA GLU A 328 5.55 37.34 21.90
C GLU A 328 7.01 37.01 22.27
N SER A 329 7.23 36.46 23.46
CA SER A 329 8.53 36.00 23.95
C SER A 329 8.93 34.60 23.45
N ALA A 330 8.10 33.91 22.68
CA ALA A 330 8.43 32.58 22.20
C ALA A 330 9.48 32.64 21.09
N GLN A 331 10.57 31.88 21.27
CA GLN A 331 11.62 31.72 20.27
C GLN A 331 11.40 30.41 19.50
N LYS A 332 11.83 30.34 18.24
CA LYS A 332 11.77 29.07 17.51
C LYS A 332 12.73 28.10 18.16
N LEU A 333 12.34 26.83 18.20
CA LEU A 333 13.23 25.78 18.73
C LEU A 333 14.54 25.69 17.92
N ASP A 334 14.48 25.96 16.62
CA ASP A 334 15.63 26.04 15.71
C ASP A 334 16.61 27.17 16.07
N ASP A 335 16.12 28.25 16.70
CA ASP A 335 16.99 29.33 17.19
C ASP A 335 17.69 28.95 18.51
N LEU A 336 17.20 27.90 19.20
CA LEU A 336 17.63 27.51 20.54
C LEU A 336 18.43 26.21 20.57
N ALA A 337 18.22 25.32 19.61
CA ALA A 337 18.83 24.01 19.59
C ALA A 337 18.93 23.45 18.17
N ASP A 338 20.07 22.83 17.88
CA ASP A 338 20.22 21.99 16.70
C ASP A 338 19.41 20.69 16.88
N LEU A 339 18.47 20.45 15.96
CA LEU A 339 17.68 19.23 15.94
C LEU A 339 18.31 18.23 14.96
N SER A 340 19.07 17.27 15.48
CA SER A 340 19.67 16.21 14.67
C SER A 340 18.95 14.87 14.83
N ARG A 341 18.81 14.12 13.73
CA ARG A 341 18.32 12.74 13.74
C ARG A 341 19.49 11.78 13.53
N GLY A 342 20.29 11.54 14.57
CA GLY A 342 21.59 10.88 14.47
C GLY A 342 21.59 9.36 14.18
N PHE A 343 20.52 8.62 14.51
CA PHE A 343 20.64 7.16 14.66
C PHE A 343 19.94 6.30 13.63
N THR A 344 19.08 6.82 12.73
CA THR A 344 18.20 5.92 11.95
C THR A 344 18.97 4.99 11.00
N ASP A 345 20.07 5.47 10.43
CA ASP A 345 20.84 4.73 9.43
C ASP A 345 21.98 3.92 10.07
N ASP A 346 22.51 4.44 11.18
CA ASP A 346 23.60 3.84 11.95
C ASP A 346 23.10 3.05 13.17
N PHE A 347 21.79 2.91 13.38
CA PHE A 347 21.22 2.27 14.57
C PHE A 347 21.84 0.91 14.86
N TYR A 348 22.01 0.07 13.83
CA TYR A 348 22.57 -1.27 14.03
C TYR A 348 24.07 -1.28 14.26
N PHE A 349 24.78 -0.23 13.84
CA PHE A 349 26.19 -0.03 14.22
C PHE A 349 26.27 0.22 15.72
N PHE A 350 25.49 1.18 16.24
CA PHE A 350 25.41 1.43 17.68
C PHE A 350 24.87 0.25 18.49
N ALA A 351 23.83 -0.41 17.99
CA ALA A 351 23.09 -1.42 18.74
C ALA A 351 23.93 -2.64 19.14
N ARG A 352 25.02 -2.91 18.42
CA ARG A 352 25.95 -3.99 18.73
C ARG A 352 26.81 -3.69 19.95
N SER A 353 27.11 -2.41 20.18
CA SER A 353 27.91 -1.93 21.31
C SER A 353 27.05 -1.56 22.53
N ILE A 354 25.73 -1.79 22.49
CA ILE A 354 24.84 -1.58 23.64
C ILE A 354 24.99 -2.73 24.63
N ARG A 355 25.24 -2.39 25.89
CA ARG A 355 25.28 -3.32 27.03
C ARG A 355 24.47 -2.80 28.21
N GLU A 356 24.36 -3.60 29.25
CA GLU A 356 23.77 -3.17 30.52
C GLU A 356 24.82 -2.38 31.31
N ALA A 357 24.44 -1.22 31.82
CA ALA A 357 25.33 -0.37 32.62
C ALA A 357 25.65 -1.02 33.96
N GLU A 358 26.93 -0.97 34.34
CA GLU A 358 27.38 -1.37 35.67
C GLU A 358 27.12 -0.24 36.68
N GLU A 359 27.34 0.99 36.24
CA GLU A 359 27.21 2.21 37.05
C GLU A 359 25.76 2.73 37.11
N GLN A 360 25.48 3.53 38.13
CA GLN A 360 24.17 4.16 38.32
C GLN A 360 23.98 5.38 37.40
N SER A 361 25.06 5.95 36.88
CA SER A 361 25.03 7.12 35.99
C SER A 361 26.14 7.00 34.94
N PRO A 362 25.95 6.15 33.90
CA PRO A 362 26.96 5.94 32.88
C PRO A 362 27.12 7.18 31.99
N ALA A 363 28.28 7.32 31.35
CA ALA A 363 28.57 8.45 30.47
C ALA A 363 27.66 8.53 29.23
N HIS A 364 27.20 7.37 28.72
CA HIS A 364 26.42 7.29 27.48
C HIS A 364 25.17 6.40 27.66
N PRO A 365 24.15 6.86 28.41
CA PRO A 365 22.90 6.13 28.55
C PRO A 365 22.14 6.11 27.23
N VAL A 366 21.56 4.96 26.88
CA VAL A 366 20.76 4.81 25.66
C VAL A 366 19.28 4.89 25.98
N LEU A 367 18.63 5.91 25.42
CA LEU A 367 17.18 6.10 25.56
C LEU A 367 16.48 5.67 24.26
N SER A 368 15.78 4.54 24.30
CA SER A 368 14.84 4.19 23.23
C SER A 368 13.52 4.95 23.41
N VAL A 369 12.76 5.13 22.33
CA VAL A 369 11.42 5.77 22.39
C VAL A 369 10.47 5.14 23.41
N GLY A 370 10.62 3.85 23.73
CA GLY A 370 9.80 3.18 24.76
C GLY A 370 10.18 3.52 26.21
N LEU A 371 11.27 4.27 26.42
CA LEU A 371 11.76 4.73 27.73
C LEU A 371 11.49 6.21 27.96
N VAL A 372 10.84 6.92 27.04
CA VAL A 372 10.64 8.37 27.15
C VAL A 372 9.15 8.67 27.23
N ASP A 373 8.75 9.39 28.27
CA ASP A 373 7.43 10.01 28.42
C ASP A 373 7.58 11.54 28.46
N PRO A 374 6.50 12.32 28.27
CA PRO A 374 6.58 13.78 28.41
C PRO A 374 7.16 14.21 29.77
N GLY A 375 8.31 14.88 29.74
CA GLY A 375 9.00 15.39 30.93
C GLY A 375 9.75 14.34 31.77
N ARG A 376 9.85 13.07 31.32
CA ARG A 376 10.51 12.01 32.09
C ARG A 376 11.11 10.93 31.18
N HIS A 377 12.23 10.35 31.60
CA HIS A 377 12.68 9.07 31.09
C HIS A 377 12.62 7.97 32.16
N TRP A 378 12.50 6.72 31.70
CA TRP A 378 12.41 5.51 32.53
C TRP A 378 13.66 4.65 32.49
N TRP A 379 14.79 5.21 32.04
CA TRP A 379 16.08 4.54 32.06
C TRP A 379 16.40 4.02 33.47
N GLY A 380 16.72 2.72 33.60
CA GLY A 380 16.94 2.05 34.88
C GLY A 380 15.69 1.63 35.65
N GLU A 381 14.54 2.21 35.36
CA GLU A 381 13.26 1.93 36.03
C GLU A 381 12.33 1.03 35.21
N ARG A 382 12.44 1.04 33.87
CA ARG A 382 11.65 0.22 32.96
C ARG A 382 12.55 -0.52 32.00
N ARG A 383 12.22 -1.79 31.73
CA ARG A 383 12.91 -2.57 30.70
C ARG A 383 12.48 -2.15 29.30
N ALA A 384 13.43 -2.07 28.38
CA ALA A 384 13.16 -1.83 26.97
C ALA A 384 13.86 -2.86 26.08
N LYS A 385 13.23 -3.14 24.94
CA LYS A 385 13.78 -4.04 23.93
C LYS A 385 14.51 -3.23 22.85
N ILE A 386 15.82 -3.40 22.75
CA ILE A 386 16.68 -2.71 21.77
C ILE A 386 17.37 -3.76 20.91
N ALA A 387 17.20 -3.66 19.59
CA ALA A 387 17.74 -4.60 18.61
C ALA A 387 17.49 -6.09 18.94
N GLY A 388 16.32 -6.40 19.50
CA GLY A 388 15.93 -7.76 19.84
C GLY A 388 16.29 -8.23 21.26
N ARG A 389 17.12 -7.47 21.99
CA ARG A 389 17.58 -7.79 23.35
C ARG A 389 16.91 -6.90 24.39
N TRP A 390 16.68 -7.41 25.59
CA TRP A 390 16.08 -6.66 26.69
C TRP A 390 17.17 -6.05 27.57
N PHE A 391 17.01 -4.77 27.91
CA PHE A 391 17.89 -4.01 28.80
C PHE A 391 17.08 -3.28 29.86
N GLN A 392 17.67 -3.01 31.01
CA GLN A 392 17.09 -2.16 32.05
C GLN A 392 17.81 -0.81 32.12
N ARG A 393 19.14 -0.83 32.10
CA ARG A 393 20.05 0.32 32.06
C ARG A 393 20.93 0.23 30.81
N PRO A 394 20.35 0.32 29.60
CA PRO A 394 21.16 0.24 28.38
C PRO A 394 22.15 1.39 28.31
N GLU A 395 23.44 1.08 28.11
CA GLU A 395 24.50 2.05 27.84
C GLU A 395 25.22 1.72 26.54
N LEU A 396 25.76 2.75 25.90
CA LEU A 396 26.62 2.61 24.74
C LEU A 396 28.07 2.43 25.21
N HIS A 397 28.65 1.26 24.94
CA HIS A 397 30.05 1.00 25.28
C HIS A 397 30.99 1.51 24.19
N MET A 398 31.62 2.65 24.47
CA MET A 398 32.42 3.40 23.48
C MET A 398 33.63 2.63 22.95
N ASP A 399 34.30 1.84 23.78
CA ASP A 399 35.47 1.07 23.33
C ASP A 399 35.07 -0.04 22.34
N THR A 400 33.93 -0.70 22.58
CA THR A 400 33.38 -1.66 21.63
C THR A 400 33.00 -0.98 20.32
N LEU A 401 32.38 0.20 20.39
CA LEU A 401 31.96 0.94 19.20
C LEU A 401 33.16 1.38 18.34
N ARG A 402 34.21 1.91 18.98
CA ARG A 402 35.46 2.32 18.30
C ARG A 402 36.22 1.14 17.70
N THR A 403 36.12 -0.04 18.30
CA THR A 403 36.74 -1.26 17.77
C THR A 403 36.04 -1.76 16.50
N GLU A 404 34.73 -1.51 16.35
CA GLU A 404 34.02 -1.87 15.11
C GLU A 404 34.41 -0.98 13.92
N ASP A 405 34.44 0.35 14.12
CA ASP A 405 34.83 1.34 13.10
C ASP A 405 35.09 2.68 13.79
N SER A 406 36.37 2.99 14.07
CA SER A 406 36.77 4.16 14.84
C SER A 406 36.40 5.48 14.15
N GLU A 407 36.62 5.58 12.85
CA GLU A 407 36.33 6.78 12.07
C GLU A 407 34.82 7.05 12.00
N ARG A 408 34.02 6.00 11.80
CA ARG A 408 32.55 6.11 11.85
C ARG A 408 32.06 6.45 13.25
N ALA A 409 32.63 5.85 14.30
CA ALA A 409 32.27 6.13 15.68
C ALA A 409 32.52 7.60 16.03
N GLU A 410 33.71 8.12 15.73
CA GLU A 410 34.07 9.53 15.97
C GLU A 410 33.17 10.48 15.20
N ARG A 411 32.94 10.23 13.91
CA ARG A 411 32.06 11.05 13.07
C ARG A 411 30.62 11.09 13.60
N LEU A 412 30.11 9.99 14.12
CA LEU A 412 28.73 9.94 14.62
C LEU A 412 28.59 10.52 16.03
N MET A 413 29.62 10.39 16.87
CA MET A 413 29.64 11.03 18.19
C MET A 413 29.85 12.54 18.10
N ALA A 414 30.59 13.04 17.12
CA ALA A 414 30.73 14.47 16.89
C ALA A 414 29.44 15.16 16.42
N LYS A 415 28.39 14.39 16.06
CA LYS A 415 27.06 14.88 15.69
C LYS A 415 26.07 14.88 16.87
N GLN A 416 26.50 14.41 18.03
CA GLN A 416 25.74 14.39 19.28
C GLN A 416 26.24 15.50 20.20
#